data_AF-A0ABD0TDW9-F1
#
_entry.id   AF-A0ABD0TDW9-F1
#
_cell.length_a   1.000
_cell.length_b   1.000
_cell.length_c   1.000
_cell.angle_alpha   90.00
_cell.angle_beta   90.00
_cell.angle_gamma   90.00
#
_symmetry.space_group_name_H-M   'P 1'
#
loop_
_entity.id
_entity.type
_entity.pdbx_description
1 polymer ?
#
loop_
_entity_poly.entity_id
_entity_poly.type
_entity_poly.pdbx_seq_one_letter_code
_entity_poly.pdbx_strand_id
1 'polypeptide(L)'
;MPLSVQIILPFIPKAKNTIYFKGYVNFLTYSKVTIYITKFSENSEILTEKSKKESKDTIYGVYTDGSQISVSNKSKNYVNFIILNQLDELHVTKLILNGNEVDFKDNFILVLYDYYKIRESEVEWEYCDNLSKLQNLILSENDRPQSQDSYVSMLTCPVWLTASMFIQHIINYFNVIKWLIFTMRTDRKISIKQGNLILAIVMDLLLGYVILEYLTQDTKELSSLLMGVLEKLINMLYSLLKWLMGAPAGLKLNNAFNKMLGKYFSYHVQLWWLFLDVSGEKLDIILHLFYYLGYLGVTFQAAMISDMICIATFHSYCIYVYAARMFNIQISGLIALLRFFVGRKYNPLRKGIDSCEYTNQELFVGTVAFTILLLLLPTTLMYYIVFTMSIIVIGAVCFGQINISNSHSPFVCECVVADTFSESSR
;
A
#
# COMPACT_ATOMS: atom_id res chain seq x y z
N MET A 1 28.45 -28.49 -9.98
CA MET A 1 27.16 -29.19 -10.10
C MET A 1 26.79 -29.22 -11.57
N PRO A 2 26.28 -30.35 -12.12
CA PRO A 2 25.84 -30.40 -13.50
C PRO A 2 24.70 -29.39 -13.72
N LEU A 3 24.72 -28.71 -14.87
CA LEU A 3 23.70 -27.74 -15.24
C LEU A 3 22.37 -28.49 -15.48
N SER A 4 21.31 -28.14 -14.74
CA SER A 4 19.96 -28.64 -15.01
C SER A 4 19.27 -27.73 -16.01
N VAL A 5 18.85 -28.28 -17.15
CA VAL A 5 18.18 -27.53 -18.21
C VAL A 5 16.71 -27.94 -18.28
N GLN A 6 15.82 -26.97 -18.08
CA GLN A 6 14.38 -27.14 -18.23
C GLN A 6 13.92 -26.40 -19.50
N ILE A 7 13.30 -27.09 -20.45
CA ILE A 7 12.77 -26.47 -21.68
C ILE A 7 11.25 -26.59 -21.67
N ILE A 8 10.58 -25.45 -21.79
CA ILE A 8 9.12 -25.35 -21.88
C ILE A 8 8.77 -25.02 -23.33
N LEU A 9 8.23 -26.00 -24.05
CA LEU A 9 8.00 -25.97 -25.49
C LEU A 9 6.48 -26.11 -25.80
N PRO A 10 5.92 -25.33 -26.73
CA PRO A 10 4.54 -25.55 -27.16
C PRO A 10 4.41 -26.92 -27.85
N PHE A 11 3.35 -27.65 -27.54
CA PHE A 11 3.02 -28.90 -28.22
C PHE A 11 2.61 -28.60 -29.66
N ILE A 12 3.36 -29.13 -30.62
CA ILE A 12 3.09 -28.97 -32.04
C ILE A 12 2.77 -30.35 -32.62
N PRO A 13 1.54 -30.58 -33.11
CA PRO A 13 1.20 -31.84 -33.77
C PRO A 13 1.99 -31.98 -35.07
N LYS A 14 2.77 -33.08 -35.19
CA LYS A 14 3.50 -33.57 -36.39
C LYS A 14 3.53 -32.60 -37.58
N ALA A 15 4.42 -31.62 -37.52
CA ALA A 15 4.63 -30.69 -38.62
C ALA A 15 5.48 -31.36 -39.71
N LYS A 16 4.98 -31.34 -40.95
CA LYS A 16 5.74 -31.83 -42.13
C LYS A 16 6.84 -30.88 -42.59
N ASN A 17 6.88 -29.65 -42.04
CA ASN A 17 7.77 -28.57 -42.45
C ASN A 17 8.71 -28.14 -41.31
N THR A 18 9.82 -27.49 -41.67
CA THR A 18 10.73 -26.88 -40.70
C THR A 18 10.04 -25.73 -39.96
N ILE A 19 9.99 -25.79 -38.64
CA ILE A 19 9.39 -24.73 -37.79
C ILE A 19 10.50 -23.94 -37.12
N TYR A 20 10.36 -22.62 -37.12
CA TYR A 20 11.25 -21.68 -36.46
C TYR A 20 10.65 -21.23 -35.14
N PHE A 21 11.48 -21.22 -34.09
CA PHE A 21 11.11 -20.82 -32.73
C PHE A 21 11.83 -19.57 -32.30
N LYS A 22 11.14 -18.77 -31.48
CA LYS A 22 11.71 -17.72 -30.65
C LYS A 22 11.29 -17.94 -29.21
N GLY A 23 12.21 -17.68 -28.30
CA GLY A 23 11.98 -17.82 -26.87
C GLY A 23 12.95 -17.01 -26.03
N TYR A 24 12.83 -17.21 -24.72
CA TYR A 24 13.64 -16.52 -23.70
C TYR A 24 14.33 -17.52 -22.78
N VAL A 25 15.56 -17.20 -22.38
CA VAL A 25 16.37 -17.96 -21.43
C VAL A 25 16.33 -17.23 -20.09
N ASN A 26 15.97 -17.95 -19.04
CA ASN A 26 16.01 -17.45 -17.67
C ASN A 26 17.06 -18.23 -16.87
N PHE A 27 18.07 -17.51 -16.39
CA PHE A 27 19.09 -18.04 -15.49
C PHE A 27 18.64 -17.80 -14.04
N LEU A 28 17.95 -18.77 -13.43
CA LEU A 28 17.47 -18.65 -12.04
C LEU A 28 18.61 -18.79 -11.01
N THR A 29 19.62 -19.61 -11.31
CA THR A 29 20.78 -19.87 -10.43
C THR A 29 21.95 -20.40 -11.28
N TYR A 30 23.19 -20.36 -10.78
CA TYR A 30 24.37 -20.86 -11.52
C TYR A 30 24.28 -22.33 -11.98
N SER A 31 23.33 -23.11 -11.46
CA SER A 31 23.11 -24.54 -11.75
C SER A 31 21.80 -24.87 -12.48
N LYS A 32 20.87 -23.92 -12.70
CA LYS A 32 19.56 -24.20 -13.34
C LYS A 32 19.20 -23.15 -14.39
N VAL A 33 18.94 -23.62 -15.61
CA VAL A 33 18.54 -22.80 -16.76
C VAL A 33 17.15 -23.22 -17.22
N THR A 34 16.22 -22.26 -17.33
CA THR A 34 14.88 -22.51 -17.89
C THR A 34 14.70 -21.77 -19.20
N ILE A 35 14.34 -22.49 -20.26
CA ILE A 35 14.15 -21.97 -21.61
C ILE A 35 12.64 -21.96 -21.90
N TYR A 36 12.09 -20.79 -22.20
CA TYR A 36 10.69 -20.57 -22.52
C TYR A 36 10.54 -20.32 -24.02
N ILE A 37 9.88 -21.21 -24.75
CA ILE A 37 9.60 -20.99 -26.17
C ILE A 37 8.22 -20.39 -26.30
N THR A 38 8.12 -19.19 -26.87
CA THR A 38 6.93 -18.32 -26.81
C THR A 38 6.30 -18.04 -28.17
N LYS A 39 7.07 -18.17 -29.26
CA LYS A 39 6.57 -17.97 -30.64
C LYS A 39 7.11 -19.07 -31.55
N PHE A 40 6.25 -19.55 -32.45
CA PHE A 40 6.61 -20.50 -33.50
C PHE A 40 5.96 -20.10 -34.83
N SER A 41 6.66 -20.32 -35.95
CA SER A 41 6.12 -20.12 -37.29
C SER A 41 6.81 -21.02 -38.30
N GLU A 42 6.11 -21.34 -39.38
CA GLU A 42 6.65 -22.06 -40.54
C GLU A 42 7.51 -21.15 -41.44
N ASN A 43 7.33 -19.83 -41.37
CA ASN A 43 8.13 -18.87 -42.13
C ASN A 43 9.41 -18.50 -41.38
N SER A 44 10.54 -18.43 -42.10
CA SER A 44 11.83 -18.00 -41.56
C SER A 44 11.88 -16.52 -41.16
N GLU A 45 10.79 -15.79 -41.31
CA GLU A 45 10.70 -14.37 -41.00
C GLU A 45 10.83 -14.07 -39.50
N ILE A 46 10.48 -15.02 -38.63
CA ILE A 46 10.74 -14.93 -37.17
C ILE A 46 12.23 -14.74 -36.88
N LEU A 47 13.12 -15.33 -37.69
CA LEU A 47 14.56 -15.15 -37.55
C LEU A 47 15.06 -13.82 -38.16
N THR A 48 14.25 -13.19 -39.02
CA THR A 48 14.61 -11.96 -39.76
C THR A 48 13.87 -10.71 -39.29
N GLU A 49 13.13 -10.74 -38.18
CA GLU A 49 12.81 -9.55 -37.36
C GLU A 49 14.14 -8.98 -36.82
N LYS A 50 14.92 -8.40 -37.74
CA LYS A 50 16.29 -7.94 -37.59
C LYS A 50 16.35 -6.72 -36.67
N SER A 51 17.41 -6.72 -35.86
CA SER A 51 18.21 -5.54 -35.52
C SER A 51 17.62 -4.49 -34.58
N LYS A 52 16.99 -4.88 -33.47
CA LYS A 52 16.95 -4.03 -32.26
C LYS A 52 17.19 -4.87 -31.00
N LYS A 53 18.44 -4.82 -30.52
CA LYS A 53 18.98 -5.40 -29.27
C LYS A 53 18.93 -6.93 -29.17
N GLU A 54 20.05 -7.59 -29.50
CA GLU A 54 20.36 -8.92 -28.97
C GLU A 54 20.43 -8.83 -27.44
N SER A 55 19.32 -9.12 -26.77
CA SER A 55 19.36 -9.35 -25.33
C SER A 55 20.01 -10.71 -25.09
N LYS A 56 20.89 -10.79 -24.08
CA LYS A 56 21.54 -12.04 -23.66
C LYS A 56 20.55 -13.17 -23.34
N ASP A 57 19.28 -12.81 -23.16
CA ASP A 57 18.21 -13.68 -22.70
C ASP A 57 17.30 -14.19 -23.83
N THR A 58 17.58 -13.91 -25.11
CA THR A 58 16.77 -14.45 -26.23
C THR A 58 17.40 -15.71 -26.81
N ILE A 59 16.58 -16.72 -27.15
CA ILE A 59 16.98 -17.96 -27.82
C ILE A 59 16.16 -18.18 -29.09
N TYR A 60 16.85 -18.58 -30.14
CA TYR A 60 16.22 -18.98 -31.41
C TYR A 60 16.36 -20.47 -31.61
N GLY A 61 15.39 -21.09 -32.27
CA GLY A 61 15.47 -22.51 -32.54
C GLY A 61 14.88 -22.93 -33.86
N VAL A 62 15.26 -24.13 -34.29
CA VAL A 62 14.71 -24.77 -35.48
C VAL A 62 14.30 -26.20 -35.13
N TYR A 63 13.07 -26.55 -35.52
CA TYR A 63 12.58 -27.91 -35.59
C TYR A 63 12.77 -28.45 -37.01
N THR A 64 13.46 -29.57 -37.16
CA THR A 64 13.62 -30.24 -38.48
C THR A 64 13.32 -31.72 -38.38
N ASP A 65 12.61 -32.26 -39.38
CA ASP A 65 12.44 -33.70 -39.60
C ASP A 65 13.53 -34.19 -40.57
N GLY A 66 14.67 -34.65 -40.03
CA GLY A 66 15.68 -35.42 -40.77
C GLY A 66 16.58 -34.74 -41.83
N SER A 67 16.33 -33.50 -42.29
CA SER A 67 17.19 -32.86 -43.32
C SER A 67 18.34 -32.01 -42.72
N GLN A 68 19.51 -32.61 -42.49
CA GLN A 68 20.62 -31.99 -41.72
C GLN A 68 21.46 -30.90 -42.42
N ILE A 69 21.26 -30.54 -43.69
CA ILE A 69 22.40 -29.97 -44.48
C ILE A 69 22.43 -28.43 -44.60
N SER A 70 21.35 -27.67 -44.37
CA SER A 70 21.35 -26.20 -44.60
C SER A 70 21.28 -25.31 -43.35
N VAL A 71 21.01 -25.86 -42.16
CA VAL A 71 20.77 -25.06 -40.93
C VAL A 71 22.05 -24.81 -40.13
N SER A 72 23.07 -25.67 -40.27
CA SER A 72 24.33 -25.57 -39.50
C SER A 72 25.06 -24.23 -39.69
N ASN A 73 25.02 -23.65 -40.90
CA ASN A 73 25.66 -22.37 -41.19
C ASN A 73 24.94 -21.15 -40.62
N LYS A 74 23.63 -21.23 -40.30
CA LYS A 74 22.88 -20.11 -39.68
C LYS A 74 23.04 -20.05 -38.16
N SER A 75 23.44 -21.16 -37.52
CA SER A 75 23.62 -21.24 -36.06
C SER A 75 24.78 -20.36 -35.53
N LYS A 76 25.78 -20.05 -36.37
CA LYS A 76 26.97 -19.27 -35.97
C LYS A 76 26.68 -17.78 -35.69
N ASN A 77 25.51 -17.27 -36.08
CA ASN A 77 25.15 -15.86 -35.94
C ASN A 77 24.34 -15.54 -34.69
N TYR A 78 24.00 -16.53 -33.84
CA TYR A 78 23.14 -16.33 -32.67
C TYR A 78 23.84 -16.76 -31.38
N VAL A 79 23.73 -15.94 -30.33
CA VAL A 79 24.36 -16.18 -29.01
C VAL A 79 23.76 -17.38 -28.28
N ASN A 80 22.44 -17.59 -28.41
CA ASN A 80 21.73 -18.76 -27.91
C ASN A 80 20.94 -19.41 -29.05
N PHE A 81 21.12 -20.71 -29.27
CA PHE A 81 20.47 -21.43 -30.36
C PHE A 81 20.12 -22.87 -29.97
N ILE A 82 18.93 -23.34 -30.35
CA ILE A 82 18.48 -24.72 -30.09
C ILE A 82 18.04 -25.44 -31.38
N ILE A 83 18.50 -26.68 -31.56
CA ILE A 83 18.06 -27.55 -32.66
C ILE A 83 17.30 -28.73 -32.08
N LEU A 84 16.06 -28.90 -32.53
CA LEU A 84 15.14 -29.96 -32.12
C LEU A 84 14.90 -30.89 -33.32
N ASN A 85 14.99 -32.21 -33.10
CA ASN A 85 14.68 -33.22 -34.10
C ASN A 85 13.72 -34.25 -33.50
N GLN A 86 12.75 -34.72 -34.29
CA GLN A 86 11.82 -35.75 -33.88
C GLN A 86 11.84 -36.88 -34.91
N LEU A 87 12.49 -38.00 -34.55
CA LEU A 87 12.43 -39.24 -35.32
C LEU A 87 11.29 -40.13 -34.79
N ASP A 88 11.21 -40.32 -33.47
CA ASP A 88 10.11 -41.00 -32.76
C ASP A 88 9.79 -40.29 -31.43
N GLU A 89 10.82 -39.91 -30.67
CA GLU A 89 10.76 -39.00 -29.51
C GLU A 89 11.46 -37.66 -29.80
N LEU A 90 11.09 -36.61 -29.06
CA LEU A 90 11.56 -35.24 -29.28
C LEU A 90 12.97 -35.08 -28.66
N HIS A 91 14.01 -35.09 -29.50
CA HIS A 91 15.40 -34.97 -29.07
C HIS A 91 15.99 -33.59 -29.37
N VAL A 92 16.64 -33.00 -28.36
CA VAL A 92 17.49 -31.81 -28.57
C VAL A 92 18.82 -32.28 -29.17
N THR A 93 19.10 -31.92 -30.42
CA THR A 93 20.33 -32.33 -31.11
C THR A 93 21.49 -31.41 -30.81
N LYS A 94 21.23 -30.12 -30.58
CA LYS A 94 22.25 -29.13 -30.24
C LYS A 94 21.65 -27.97 -29.44
N LEU A 95 22.32 -27.58 -28.35
CA LEU A 95 21.99 -26.39 -27.56
C LEU A 95 23.25 -25.55 -27.36
N ILE A 96 23.20 -24.32 -27.87
CA ILE A 96 24.23 -23.29 -27.67
C ILE A 96 23.64 -22.29 -26.68
N LEU A 97 24.30 -22.07 -25.55
CA LEU A 97 23.97 -21.04 -24.57
C LEU A 97 25.19 -20.15 -24.34
N ASN A 98 25.02 -18.84 -24.44
CA ASN A 98 26.09 -17.83 -24.34
C ASN A 98 27.31 -18.16 -25.22
N GLY A 99 27.08 -18.72 -26.41
CA GLY A 99 28.12 -19.11 -27.37
C GLY A 99 28.82 -20.45 -27.10
N ASN A 100 28.52 -21.13 -25.99
CA ASN A 100 29.10 -22.43 -25.64
C ASN A 100 28.11 -23.57 -25.89
N GLU A 101 28.60 -24.70 -26.43
CA GLU A 101 27.82 -25.92 -26.61
C GLU A 101 27.70 -26.66 -25.26
N VAL A 102 26.46 -27.03 -24.88
CA VAL A 102 26.18 -27.68 -23.59
C VAL A 102 26.03 -29.19 -23.81
N ASP A 103 26.87 -29.99 -23.16
CA ASP A 103 26.84 -31.45 -23.23
C ASP A 103 25.71 -32.04 -22.36
N PHE A 104 24.82 -32.84 -22.97
CA PHE A 104 23.54 -33.30 -22.38
C PHE A 104 23.66 -34.53 -21.46
N LYS A 105 24.64 -34.57 -20.57
CA LYS A 105 24.76 -35.69 -19.62
C LYS A 105 23.94 -35.42 -18.34
N ASP A 106 22.68 -35.87 -18.41
CA ASP A 106 21.89 -36.43 -17.30
C ASP A 106 20.91 -35.55 -16.48
N ASN A 107 20.69 -34.26 -16.78
CA ASN A 107 19.67 -33.45 -16.08
C ASN A 107 18.84 -32.55 -17.02
N PHE A 108 18.05 -33.17 -17.89
CA PHE A 108 17.19 -32.49 -18.88
C PHE A 108 15.71 -32.72 -18.59
N ILE A 109 14.91 -31.65 -18.47
CA ILE A 109 13.46 -31.71 -18.29
C ILE A 109 12.77 -30.98 -19.44
N LEU A 110 11.99 -31.71 -20.24
CA LEU A 110 11.13 -31.13 -21.27
C LEU A 110 9.69 -31.04 -20.75
N VAL A 111 9.10 -29.86 -20.79
CA VAL A 111 7.69 -29.62 -20.45
C VAL A 111 6.98 -29.16 -21.71
N LEU A 112 5.98 -29.91 -22.13
CA LEU A 112 5.14 -29.57 -23.27
C LEU A 112 3.89 -28.83 -22.79
N TYR A 113 3.52 -27.75 -23.47
CA TYR A 113 2.36 -26.96 -23.10
C TYR A 113 1.46 -26.65 -24.30
N ASP A 114 0.16 -26.50 -24.06
CA ASP A 114 -0.79 -26.13 -25.12
C ASP A 114 -0.82 -24.60 -25.26
N TYR A 115 -0.31 -24.11 -26.39
CA TYR A 115 -0.14 -22.69 -26.64
C TYR A 115 -1.46 -21.91 -26.60
N TYR A 116 -2.50 -22.44 -27.23
CA TYR A 116 -3.79 -21.75 -27.33
C TYR A 116 -4.47 -21.67 -25.96
N LYS A 117 -4.40 -22.75 -25.16
CA LYS A 117 -4.97 -22.77 -23.81
C LYS A 117 -4.28 -21.82 -22.85
N ILE A 118 -2.95 -21.72 -22.88
CA ILE A 118 -2.22 -20.79 -21.99
C ILE A 118 -2.42 -19.33 -22.42
N ARG A 119 -2.48 -19.07 -23.73
CA ARG A 119 -2.75 -17.72 -24.26
C ARG A 119 -4.15 -17.22 -23.90
N GLU A 120 -5.14 -18.11 -23.83
CA GLU A 120 -6.55 -17.77 -23.57
C GLU A 120 -6.97 -17.94 -22.10
N SER A 121 -6.05 -18.35 -21.24
CA SER A 121 -6.31 -18.52 -19.80
C SER A 121 -6.35 -17.16 -19.08
N GLU A 122 -7.42 -16.95 -18.30
CA GLU A 122 -7.58 -15.80 -17.37
C GLU A 122 -7.14 -16.14 -15.94
N VAL A 123 -6.59 -17.34 -15.71
CA VAL A 123 -6.15 -17.80 -14.38
C VAL A 123 -4.80 -17.18 -14.03
N GLU A 124 -4.73 -16.50 -12.88
CA GLU A 124 -3.47 -16.11 -12.24
C GLU A 124 -2.88 -17.32 -11.50
N TRP A 125 -1.71 -17.79 -11.95
CA TRP A 125 -1.03 -18.95 -11.37
C TRP A 125 -0.22 -18.54 -10.13
N GLU A 126 -0.89 -18.35 -8.99
CA GLU A 126 -0.26 -17.92 -7.72
C GLU A 126 0.85 -18.87 -7.20
N TYR A 127 0.84 -20.14 -7.61
CA TYR A 127 1.72 -21.18 -7.03
C TYR A 127 2.79 -21.73 -7.99
N CYS A 128 2.88 -21.24 -9.24
CA CYS A 128 3.82 -21.78 -10.22
C CYS A 128 4.57 -20.70 -11.00
N ASP A 129 5.69 -20.23 -10.43
CA ASP A 129 6.57 -19.18 -10.97
C ASP A 129 6.94 -19.35 -12.45
N ASN A 130 7.11 -20.59 -12.92
CA ASN A 130 7.50 -20.85 -14.30
C ASN A 130 6.33 -20.69 -15.29
N LEU A 131 5.12 -21.11 -14.92
CA LEU A 131 3.94 -21.04 -15.79
C LEU A 131 3.38 -19.61 -15.84
N SER A 132 3.38 -18.89 -14.71
CA SER A 132 3.01 -17.47 -14.68
C SER A 132 3.98 -16.63 -15.53
N LYS A 133 5.29 -16.90 -15.41
CA LYS A 133 6.31 -16.24 -16.24
C LYS A 133 6.15 -16.57 -17.73
N LEU A 134 5.86 -17.83 -18.08
CA LEU A 134 5.57 -18.22 -19.47
C LEU A 134 4.36 -17.47 -20.03
N GLN A 135 3.25 -17.41 -19.29
CA GLN A 135 2.03 -16.72 -19.71
C GLN A 135 2.29 -15.23 -19.93
N ASN A 136 3.00 -14.56 -19.00
CA ASN A 136 3.40 -13.17 -19.14
C ASN A 136 4.25 -12.92 -20.39
N LEU A 137 5.21 -13.81 -20.68
CA LEU A 137 6.05 -13.70 -21.87
C LEU A 137 5.22 -13.87 -23.16
N ILE A 138 4.32 -14.85 -23.23
CA ILE A 138 3.42 -15.09 -24.38
C ILE A 138 2.47 -13.90 -24.60
N LEU A 139 1.97 -13.29 -23.53
CA LEU A 139 1.10 -12.10 -23.59
C LEU A 139 1.87 -10.87 -24.04
N SER A 140 3.11 -10.68 -23.57
CA SER A 140 3.94 -9.51 -23.92
C SER A 140 4.40 -9.47 -25.38
N GLU A 141 4.56 -10.64 -26.03
CA GLU A 141 5.05 -10.71 -27.42
C GLU A 141 3.95 -10.66 -28.50
N ASN A 142 2.68 -10.88 -28.14
CA ASN A 142 1.58 -11.02 -29.11
C ASN A 142 0.73 -9.76 -29.31
N ASP A 143 1.21 -8.58 -28.88
CA ASP A 143 0.54 -7.29 -29.07
C ASP A 143 -0.99 -7.37 -28.85
N ARG A 144 -1.44 -7.91 -27.71
CA ARG A 144 -2.68 -7.36 -27.15
C ARG A 144 -2.33 -5.95 -26.70
N PRO A 145 -3.09 -4.90 -27.07
CA PRO A 145 -2.91 -3.59 -26.46
C PRO A 145 -2.92 -3.79 -24.95
N GLN A 146 -1.96 -3.20 -24.23
CA GLN A 146 -1.88 -3.16 -22.77
C GLN A 146 -3.28 -2.90 -22.16
N SER A 147 -4.00 -3.97 -21.90
CA SER A 147 -5.33 -3.96 -21.31
C SER A 147 -5.42 -5.28 -20.57
N GLN A 148 -5.47 -5.14 -19.24
CA GLN A 148 -5.38 -6.17 -18.19
C GLN A 148 -3.93 -6.61 -17.90
N ASP A 149 -3.31 -6.38 -16.74
CA ASP A 149 -3.79 -5.91 -15.45
C ASP A 149 -2.64 -5.21 -14.69
N SER A 150 -2.79 -3.91 -14.47
CA SER A 150 -2.37 -3.21 -13.26
C SER A 150 -3.13 -1.90 -13.30
N TYR A 151 -4.13 -1.76 -12.45
CA TYR A 151 -4.82 -0.50 -12.29
C TYR A 151 -3.79 0.52 -11.78
N VAL A 152 -3.22 1.33 -12.69
CA VAL A 152 -2.42 2.48 -12.31
C VAL A 152 -3.41 3.61 -12.06
N SER A 153 -3.62 3.96 -10.79
CA SER A 153 -4.41 5.12 -10.40
C SER A 153 -3.88 6.36 -11.10
N MET A 154 -4.62 6.88 -12.08
CA MET A 154 -4.15 8.02 -12.88
C MET A 154 -4.21 9.33 -12.07
N LEU A 155 -5.12 9.42 -11.10
CA LEU A 155 -5.22 10.54 -10.17
C LEU A 155 -4.71 10.10 -8.79
N THR A 156 -3.52 10.54 -8.43
CA THR A 156 -2.98 10.38 -7.08
C THR A 156 -3.44 11.57 -6.22
N CYS A 157 -3.88 11.28 -5.00
CA CYS A 157 -4.23 12.32 -4.05
C CYS A 157 -2.94 13.02 -3.58
N PRO A 158 -2.85 14.37 -3.60
CA PRO A 158 -1.72 15.07 -3.02
C PRO A 158 -1.56 14.72 -1.55
N VAL A 159 -0.33 14.62 -1.04
CA VAL A 159 -0.03 14.20 0.35
C VAL A 159 -0.75 15.07 1.40
N TRP A 160 -1.09 16.33 1.10
CA TRP A 160 -1.83 17.16 2.06
C TRP A 160 -3.33 16.83 2.14
N LEU A 161 -3.89 16.14 1.14
CA LEU A 161 -5.31 15.79 1.03
C LEU A 161 -5.61 14.35 1.46
N THR A 162 -4.57 13.56 1.73
CA THR A 162 -4.72 12.18 2.24
C THR A 162 -5.37 12.11 3.62
N ALA A 163 -5.38 13.23 4.36
CA ALA A 163 -6.04 13.31 5.67
C ALA A 163 -7.58 13.31 5.59
N SER A 164 -8.18 13.59 4.43
CA SER A 164 -9.64 13.57 4.23
C SER A 164 -10.07 12.27 3.55
N MET A 165 -10.82 11.46 4.28
CA MET A 165 -11.39 10.23 3.77
C MET A 165 -12.39 10.52 2.65
N PHE A 166 -13.16 11.61 2.77
CA PHE A 166 -14.13 12.00 1.76
C PHE A 166 -13.48 12.30 0.41
N ILE A 167 -12.39 13.06 0.41
CA ILE A 167 -11.68 13.43 -0.83
C ILE A 167 -10.99 12.21 -1.44
N GLN A 168 -10.37 11.36 -0.61
CA GLN A 168 -9.80 10.10 -1.08
C GLN A 168 -10.85 9.20 -1.72
N HIS A 169 -12.04 9.13 -1.12
CA HIS A 169 -13.17 8.36 -1.65
C HIS A 169 -13.67 8.92 -2.99
N ILE A 170 -13.82 10.24 -3.14
CA ILE A 170 -14.17 10.87 -4.43
C ILE A 170 -13.18 10.47 -5.53
N ILE A 171 -11.87 10.57 -5.24
CA ILE A 171 -10.81 10.28 -6.21
C ILE A 171 -10.85 8.81 -6.62
N ASN A 172 -10.97 7.90 -5.65
CA ASN A 172 -11.08 6.47 -5.92
C ASN A 172 -12.34 6.14 -6.73
N TYR A 173 -13.49 6.69 -6.33
CA TYR A 173 -14.76 6.47 -7.02
C TYR A 173 -14.71 6.96 -8.47
N PHE A 174 -14.10 8.12 -8.71
CA PHE A 174 -13.88 8.65 -10.07
C PHE A 174 -13.00 7.73 -10.91
N ASN A 175 -11.89 7.23 -10.34
CA ASN A 175 -11.00 6.33 -11.05
C ASN A 175 -11.67 4.98 -11.37
N VAL A 176 -12.49 4.43 -10.45
CA VAL A 176 -13.28 3.21 -10.64
C VAL A 176 -14.30 3.40 -11.76
N ILE A 177 -15.05 4.52 -11.78
CA ILE A 177 -15.99 4.84 -12.86
C ILE A 177 -15.26 4.95 -14.19
N LYS A 178 -14.13 5.66 -14.23
CA LYS A 178 -13.36 5.84 -15.46
C LYS A 178 -12.84 4.51 -16.00
N TRP A 179 -12.35 3.63 -15.12
CA TRP A 179 -11.96 2.28 -15.47
C TRP A 179 -13.16 1.48 -16.02
N LEU A 180 -14.31 1.54 -15.36
CA LEU A 180 -15.51 0.85 -15.81
C LEU A 180 -15.95 1.32 -17.21
N ILE A 181 -15.96 2.63 -17.47
CA ILE A 181 -16.30 3.20 -18.79
C ILE A 181 -15.29 2.76 -19.86
N PHE A 182 -13.99 2.80 -19.55
CA PHE A 182 -12.95 2.40 -20.49
C PHE A 182 -13.07 0.92 -20.87
N THR A 183 -13.29 0.05 -19.89
CA THR A 183 -13.40 -1.40 -20.12
C THR A 183 -14.71 -1.76 -20.83
N MET A 184 -15.84 -1.13 -20.48
CA MET A 184 -17.10 -1.32 -21.22
C MET A 184 -17.05 -0.82 -22.67
N ARG A 185 -16.23 0.18 -22.97
CA ARG A 185 -16.06 0.67 -24.34
C ARG A 185 -15.20 -0.27 -25.18
N THR A 186 -14.30 -1.00 -24.55
CA THR A 186 -13.37 -1.93 -25.20
C THR A 186 -14.01 -3.30 -25.43
N ASP A 187 -14.73 -3.82 -24.43
CA ASP A 187 -15.33 -5.15 -24.46
C ASP A 187 -16.85 -5.09 -24.71
N ARG A 188 -17.33 -5.78 -25.76
CA ARG A 188 -18.77 -5.86 -26.08
C ARG A 188 -19.58 -6.77 -25.14
N LYS A 189 -18.91 -7.52 -24.25
CA LYS A 189 -19.56 -8.44 -23.29
C LYS A 189 -19.17 -8.03 -21.87
N ILE A 190 -20.16 -8.00 -20.99
CA ILE A 190 -19.96 -7.67 -19.57
C ILE A 190 -19.30 -8.87 -18.90
N SER A 191 -18.08 -8.68 -18.39
CA SER A 191 -17.40 -9.68 -17.55
C SER A 191 -18.06 -9.76 -16.17
N ILE A 192 -18.00 -10.92 -15.52
CA ILE A 192 -18.54 -11.15 -14.17
C ILE A 192 -17.96 -10.13 -13.17
N LYS A 193 -16.68 -9.77 -13.29
CA LYS A 193 -16.02 -8.75 -12.46
C LYS A 193 -16.70 -7.37 -12.57
N GLN A 194 -17.04 -6.96 -13.80
CA GLN A 194 -17.71 -5.68 -14.07
C GLN A 194 -19.16 -5.69 -13.57
N GLY A 195 -19.87 -6.81 -13.76
CA GLY A 195 -21.24 -6.98 -13.26
C GLY A 195 -21.31 -6.87 -11.73
N ASN A 196 -20.40 -7.53 -11.02
CA ASN A 196 -20.31 -7.43 -9.56
C ASN A 196 -20.02 -5.99 -9.10
N LEU A 197 -19.13 -5.27 -9.79
CA LEU A 197 -18.81 -3.88 -9.46
C LEU A 197 -20.02 -2.95 -9.68
N ILE A 198 -20.73 -3.09 -10.80
CA ILE A 198 -21.94 -2.31 -11.08
C ILE A 198 -23.00 -2.59 -10.01
N LEU A 199 -23.21 -3.87 -9.67
CA LEU A 199 -24.16 -4.25 -8.62
C LEU A 199 -23.78 -3.64 -7.26
N ALA A 200 -22.50 -3.66 -6.89
CA ALA A 200 -22.03 -3.06 -5.64
C ALA A 200 -22.31 -1.54 -5.60
N ILE A 201 -22.02 -0.83 -6.70
CA ILE A 201 -22.31 0.61 -6.82
C ILE A 201 -23.81 0.89 -6.69
N VAL A 202 -24.65 0.11 -7.36
CA VAL A 202 -26.12 0.27 -7.29
C VAL A 202 -26.63 0.02 -5.88
N MET A 203 -26.14 -1.02 -5.21
CA MET A 203 -26.53 -1.33 -3.83
C MET A 203 -26.07 -0.26 -2.85
N ASP A 204 -24.88 0.32 -3.05
CA ASP A 204 -24.38 1.43 -2.23
C ASP A 204 -25.24 2.69 -2.37
N LEU A 205 -25.65 3.02 -3.59
CA LEU A 205 -26.57 4.15 -3.88
C LEU A 205 -27.96 3.93 -3.27
N LEU A 206 -28.54 2.73 -3.44
CA LEU A 206 -29.86 2.39 -2.91
C LEU A 206 -29.87 2.43 -1.38
N LEU A 207 -28.87 1.82 -0.74
CA LEU A 207 -28.76 1.80 0.71
C LEU A 207 -28.48 3.21 1.25
N GLY A 208 -27.68 4.01 0.54
CA GLY A 208 -27.40 5.40 0.89
C GLY A 208 -28.66 6.25 0.87
N TYR A 209 -29.48 6.11 -0.17
CA TYR A 209 -30.77 6.79 -0.27
C TYR A 209 -31.71 6.42 0.89
N VAL A 210 -31.87 5.12 1.18
CA VAL A 210 -32.74 4.64 2.26
C VAL A 210 -32.27 5.14 3.63
N ILE A 211 -30.96 5.07 3.92
CA ILE A 211 -30.39 5.54 5.19
C ILE A 211 -30.57 7.04 5.34
N LEU A 212 -30.32 7.82 4.27
CA LEU A 212 -30.41 9.26 4.34
C LEU A 212 -31.85 9.72 4.57
N GLU A 213 -32.82 9.16 3.83
CA GLU A 213 -34.24 9.47 3.98
C GLU A 213 -34.76 9.11 5.38
N TYR A 214 -34.28 7.98 5.93
CA TYR A 214 -34.59 7.61 7.32
C TYR A 214 -33.98 8.60 8.32
N LEU A 215 -32.76 9.08 8.09
CA LEU A 215 -32.11 10.08 8.96
C LEU A 215 -32.77 11.46 8.88
N THR A 216 -33.31 11.88 7.73
CA THR A 216 -33.93 13.20 7.56
C THR A 216 -35.43 13.26 7.75
N GLN A 217 -36.09 12.13 7.98
CA GLN A 217 -37.50 12.10 8.34
C GLN A 217 -37.81 12.95 9.58
N ASP A 218 -36.85 13.08 10.51
CA ASP A 218 -36.90 14.00 11.65
C ASP A 218 -35.62 14.86 11.76
N THR A 219 -35.50 15.84 10.86
CA THR A 219 -34.36 16.79 10.84
C THR A 219 -34.12 17.51 12.17
N LYS A 220 -35.18 17.73 12.97
CA LYS A 220 -35.05 18.38 14.28
C LYS A 220 -34.45 17.42 15.31
N GLU A 221 -34.86 16.16 15.28
CA GLU A 221 -34.29 15.12 16.14
C GLU A 221 -32.80 14.91 15.81
N LEU A 222 -32.42 14.83 14.54
CA LEU A 222 -31.02 14.64 14.12
C LEU A 222 -30.08 15.76 14.62
N SER A 223 -30.48 17.03 14.45
CA SER A 223 -29.69 18.17 14.92
C SER A 223 -29.55 18.16 16.45
N SER A 224 -30.63 17.84 17.16
CA SER A 224 -30.61 17.73 18.63
C SER A 224 -29.72 16.58 19.12
N LEU A 225 -29.73 15.44 18.42
CA LEU A 225 -28.87 14.30 18.72
C LEU A 225 -27.39 14.64 18.49
N LEU A 226 -27.07 15.30 17.38
CA LEU A 226 -25.70 15.66 17.04
C LEU A 226 -25.13 16.68 18.03
N MET A 227 -25.95 17.68 18.43
CA MET A 227 -25.59 18.62 19.49
C MET A 227 -25.42 17.91 20.84
N GLY A 228 -26.32 16.98 21.18
CA GLY A 228 -26.21 16.18 22.40
C GLY A 228 -24.96 15.29 22.45
N VAL A 229 -24.55 14.72 21.32
CA VAL A 229 -23.31 13.95 21.19
C VAL A 229 -22.09 14.86 21.38
N LEU A 230 -22.08 16.03 20.74
CA LEU A 230 -21.00 17.00 20.87
C LEU A 230 -20.85 17.50 22.30
N GLU A 231 -21.94 17.88 22.94
CA GLU A 231 -21.96 18.32 24.34
C GLU A 231 -21.48 17.20 25.27
N LYS A 232 -21.94 15.96 25.05
CA LYS A 232 -21.49 14.80 25.82
C LYS A 232 -20.00 14.54 25.64
N LEU A 233 -19.46 14.65 24.43
CA LEU A 233 -18.04 14.47 24.14
C LEU A 233 -17.19 15.51 24.88
N ILE A 234 -17.62 16.77 24.86
CA ILE A 234 -16.95 17.86 25.56
C ILE A 234 -17.02 17.68 27.08
N ASN A 235 -18.18 17.30 27.61
CA ASN A 235 -18.36 17.02 29.04
C ASN A 235 -17.51 15.84 29.51
N MET A 236 -17.40 14.78 28.69
CA MET A 236 -16.51 13.65 28.94
C MET A 236 -15.05 14.11 29.02
N LEU A 237 -14.63 14.98 28.10
CA LEU A 237 -13.28 15.53 28.10
C LEU A 237 -13.03 16.40 29.35
N TYR A 238 -13.94 17.31 29.72
CA TYR A 238 -13.82 18.08 30.96
C TYR A 238 -13.76 17.20 32.21
N SER A 239 -14.58 16.15 32.26
CA SER A 239 -14.56 15.18 33.35
C SER A 239 -13.22 14.46 33.44
N LEU A 240 -12.66 14.06 32.29
CA LEU A 240 -11.34 13.42 32.20
C LEU A 240 -10.22 14.35 32.69
N LEU A 241 -10.23 15.63 32.28
CA LEU A 241 -9.26 16.62 32.77
C LEU A 241 -9.42 16.87 34.27
N LYS A 242 -10.66 16.95 34.78
CA LYS A 242 -10.93 17.13 36.21
C LYS A 242 -10.46 15.92 37.02
N TRP A 243 -10.64 14.71 36.49
CA TRP A 243 -10.14 13.47 37.09
C TRP A 243 -8.60 13.46 37.11
N LEU A 244 -7.95 13.86 36.02
CA LEU A 244 -6.49 14.03 35.94
C LEU A 244 -5.96 15.04 36.97
N MET A 245 -6.64 16.17 37.18
CA MET A 245 -6.26 17.22 38.15
C MET A 245 -6.36 16.78 39.63
N GLY A 246 -7.09 15.70 39.92
CA GLY A 246 -7.26 15.15 41.26
C GLY A 246 -6.12 14.21 41.64
N ALA A 247 -6.46 12.93 41.82
CA ALA A 247 -5.53 11.84 42.11
C ALA A 247 -5.84 10.65 41.20
N PRO A 248 -5.48 10.72 39.90
CA PRO A 248 -5.80 9.67 38.94
C PRO A 248 -5.13 8.35 39.37
N ALA A 249 -5.92 7.27 39.43
CA ALA A 249 -5.46 5.93 39.85
C ALA A 249 -4.69 5.89 41.19
N GLY A 250 -4.93 6.86 42.10
CA GLY A 250 -4.23 6.97 43.38
C GLY A 250 -2.79 7.48 43.29
N LEU A 251 -2.33 7.90 42.11
CA LEU A 251 -1.00 8.48 41.92
C LEU A 251 -0.94 9.89 42.52
N LYS A 252 0.04 10.11 43.40
CA LYS A 252 0.33 11.43 43.97
C LYS A 252 1.18 12.25 43.00
N LEU A 253 0.50 12.89 42.05
CA LEU A 253 1.12 13.78 41.08
C LEU A 253 1.57 15.10 41.73
N ASN A 254 2.44 15.85 41.05
CA ASN A 254 2.82 17.19 41.49
C ASN A 254 1.59 18.11 41.37
N ASN A 255 0.99 18.48 42.50
CA ASN A 255 -0.28 19.19 42.54
C ASN A 255 -0.26 20.54 41.82
N ALA A 256 0.81 21.32 41.98
CA ALA A 256 0.93 22.63 41.35
C ALA A 256 0.99 22.51 39.83
N PHE A 257 1.85 21.62 39.34
CA PHE A 257 2.03 21.39 37.92
C PHE A 257 0.82 20.70 37.27
N ASN A 258 0.21 19.73 37.97
CA ASN A 258 -1.01 19.06 37.52
C ASN A 258 -2.18 20.05 37.35
N LYS A 259 -2.38 20.96 38.32
CA LYS A 259 -3.38 22.02 38.21
C LYS A 259 -3.09 22.99 37.08
N MET A 260 -1.81 23.33 36.86
CA MET A 260 -1.40 24.18 35.74
C MET A 260 -1.74 23.52 34.40
N LEU A 261 -1.36 22.26 34.20
CA LEU A 261 -1.66 21.50 32.97
C LEU A 261 -3.16 21.32 32.75
N GLY A 262 -3.90 20.93 33.77
CA GLY A 262 -5.35 20.76 33.67
C GLY A 262 -6.07 22.05 33.29
N LYS A 263 -5.67 23.20 33.86
CA LYS A 263 -6.18 24.52 33.44
C LYS A 263 -5.80 24.86 32.00
N TYR A 264 -4.54 24.63 31.63
CA TYR A 264 -4.05 24.90 30.28
C TYR A 264 -4.80 24.10 29.21
N PHE A 265 -4.98 22.78 29.42
CA PHE A 265 -5.72 21.95 28.47
C PHE A 265 -7.22 22.24 28.50
N SER A 266 -7.81 22.55 29.66
CA SER A 266 -9.22 22.97 29.74
C SER A 266 -9.47 24.24 28.93
N TYR A 267 -8.53 25.19 28.95
CA TYR A 267 -8.59 26.39 28.13
C TYR A 267 -8.57 26.06 26.63
N HIS A 268 -7.83 25.04 26.19
CA HIS A 268 -7.84 24.61 24.77
C HIS A 268 -9.21 24.06 24.36
N VAL A 269 -9.87 23.32 25.26
CA VAL A 269 -11.24 22.83 25.03
C VAL A 269 -12.22 24.00 24.93
N GLN A 270 -12.09 25.01 25.81
CA GLN A 270 -12.91 26.23 25.75
C GLN A 270 -12.69 27.01 24.45
N LEU A 271 -11.44 27.16 24.02
CA LEU A 271 -11.11 27.84 22.78
C LEU A 271 -11.70 27.12 21.57
N TRP A 272 -11.67 25.79 21.55
CA TRP A 272 -12.30 24.99 20.52
C TRP A 272 -13.82 25.16 20.49
N TRP A 273 -14.47 25.16 21.66
CA TRP A 273 -15.89 25.42 21.76
C TRP A 273 -16.27 26.79 21.19
N LEU A 274 -15.54 27.84 21.57
CA LEU A 274 -15.76 29.19 21.06
C LEU A 274 -15.51 29.27 19.54
N PHE A 275 -14.53 28.54 19.04
CA PHE A 275 -14.28 28.44 17.61
C PHE A 275 -15.44 27.79 16.85
N LEU A 276 -16.02 26.70 17.39
CA LEU A 276 -17.19 26.05 16.81
C LEU A 276 -18.43 26.95 16.83
N ASP A 277 -18.65 27.65 17.95
CA ASP A 277 -19.76 28.61 18.12
C ASP A 277 -19.68 29.74 17.07
N VAL A 278 -18.51 30.37 16.93
CA VAL A 278 -18.28 31.41 15.92
C VAL A 278 -18.35 30.87 14.49
N SER A 279 -18.02 29.59 14.28
CA SER A 279 -18.05 28.95 12.97
C SER A 279 -19.42 28.37 12.60
N GLY A 280 -20.42 28.44 13.49
CA GLY A 280 -21.71 27.79 13.35
C GLY A 280 -22.41 28.07 12.01
N GLU A 281 -22.47 29.32 11.58
CA GLU A 281 -23.11 29.70 10.30
C GLU A 281 -22.45 29.03 9.08
N LYS A 282 -21.11 28.88 9.10
CA LYS A 282 -20.37 28.23 8.02
C LYS A 282 -20.52 26.71 8.08
N LEU A 283 -20.56 26.15 9.29
CA LEU A 283 -20.76 24.73 9.50
C LEU A 283 -22.13 24.30 8.99
N ASP A 284 -23.19 25.08 9.19
CA ASP A 284 -24.52 24.78 8.67
C ASP A 284 -24.54 24.67 7.13
N ILE A 285 -23.86 25.58 6.43
CA ILE A 285 -23.70 25.52 4.97
C ILE A 285 -22.96 24.23 4.54
N ILE A 286 -21.89 23.86 5.24
CA ILE A 286 -21.11 22.65 4.95
C ILE A 286 -21.95 21.39 5.20
N LEU A 287 -22.71 21.36 6.30
CA LEU A 287 -23.61 20.25 6.62
C LEU A 287 -24.71 20.10 5.58
N HIS A 288 -25.27 21.21 5.08
CA HIS A 288 -26.26 21.17 4.03
C HIS A 288 -25.68 20.65 2.71
N LEU A 289 -24.43 21.00 2.38
CA LEU A 289 -23.71 20.43 1.24
C LEU A 289 -23.48 18.91 1.43
N PHE A 290 -23.07 18.49 2.63
CA PHE A 290 -22.88 17.08 2.96
C PHE A 290 -24.17 16.28 2.89
N TYR A 291 -25.29 16.88 3.27
CA TYR A 291 -26.61 16.27 3.10
C TYR A 291 -26.88 15.89 1.64
N TYR A 292 -26.71 16.82 0.69
CA TYR A 292 -26.93 16.51 -0.73
C TYR A 292 -25.94 15.49 -1.29
N LEU A 293 -24.68 15.56 -0.85
CA LEU A 293 -23.66 14.60 -1.27
C LEU A 293 -23.88 13.20 -0.67
N GLY A 294 -24.63 13.10 0.43
CA GLY A 294 -25.02 11.82 1.04
C GLY A 294 -25.87 10.94 0.11
N TYR A 295 -26.56 11.51 -0.88
CA TYR A 295 -27.30 10.74 -1.88
C TYR A 295 -26.39 9.92 -2.83
N LEU A 296 -25.07 10.15 -2.81
CA LEU A 296 -24.10 9.42 -3.65
C LEU A 296 -23.77 8.01 -3.14
N GLY A 297 -24.25 7.61 -1.95
CA GLY A 297 -24.12 6.25 -1.43
C GLY A 297 -23.73 6.19 0.05
N VAL A 298 -23.83 5.00 0.67
CA VAL A 298 -23.45 4.79 2.07
C VAL A 298 -21.95 4.98 2.27
N THR A 299 -21.14 4.55 1.30
CA THR A 299 -19.68 4.73 1.36
C THR A 299 -19.29 6.21 1.44
N PHE A 300 -19.99 7.09 0.71
CA PHE A 300 -19.82 8.54 0.78
C PHE A 300 -20.24 9.10 2.14
N GLN A 301 -21.39 8.67 2.67
CA GLN A 301 -21.86 9.07 4.00
C GLN A 301 -20.86 8.66 5.11
N ALA A 302 -20.34 7.43 5.05
CA ALA A 302 -19.34 6.94 6.00
C ALA A 302 -18.04 7.76 5.95
N ALA A 303 -17.55 8.08 4.74
CA ALA A 303 -16.36 8.91 4.56
C ALA A 303 -16.56 10.33 5.12
N MET A 304 -17.74 10.91 4.95
CA MET A 304 -18.09 12.22 5.54
C MET A 304 -18.16 12.18 7.06
N ILE A 305 -18.82 11.17 7.64
CA ILE A 305 -18.92 11.01 9.08
C ILE A 305 -17.53 10.86 9.70
N SER A 306 -16.64 10.09 9.08
CA SER A 306 -15.25 9.96 9.52
C SER A 306 -14.55 11.33 9.58
N ASP A 307 -14.64 12.13 8.51
CA ASP A 307 -14.03 13.46 8.46
C ASP A 307 -14.65 14.41 9.50
N MET A 308 -15.96 14.33 9.75
CA MET A 308 -16.63 15.09 10.81
C MET A 308 -16.13 14.71 12.21
N ILE A 309 -15.91 13.42 12.48
CA ILE A 309 -15.34 12.95 13.75
C ILE A 309 -13.91 13.47 13.92
N CYS A 310 -13.09 13.44 12.86
CA CYS A 310 -11.74 13.98 12.85
C CYS A 310 -11.73 15.49 13.18
N ILE A 311 -12.63 16.27 12.57
CA ILE A 311 -12.77 17.70 12.87
C ILE A 311 -13.23 17.91 14.31
N ALA A 312 -14.29 17.21 14.76
CA ALA A 312 -14.84 17.36 16.11
C ALA A 312 -13.80 17.05 17.20
N THR A 313 -12.91 16.09 16.96
CA THR A 313 -11.88 15.65 17.90
C THR A 313 -10.51 16.32 17.71
N PHE A 314 -10.38 17.27 16.78
CA PHE A 314 -9.12 17.96 16.47
C PHE A 314 -8.44 18.58 17.70
N HIS A 315 -9.22 19.23 18.57
CA HIS A 315 -8.70 19.82 19.81
C HIS A 315 -8.02 18.78 20.74
N SER A 316 -8.53 17.54 20.77
CA SER A 316 -7.93 16.45 21.54
C SER A 316 -6.60 16.00 20.93
N TYR A 317 -6.50 15.99 19.60
CA TYR A 317 -5.24 15.77 18.90
C TYR A 317 -4.20 16.87 19.22
N CYS A 318 -4.62 18.14 19.23
CA CYS A 318 -3.73 19.23 19.65
C CYS A 318 -3.20 19.04 21.08
N ILE A 319 -4.07 18.68 22.03
CA ILE A 319 -3.68 18.42 23.42
C ILE A 319 -2.67 17.28 23.50
N TYR A 320 -2.87 16.19 22.76
CA TYR A 320 -1.89 15.11 22.65
C TYR A 320 -0.54 15.59 22.13
N VAL A 321 -0.50 16.36 21.04
CA VAL A 321 0.75 16.88 20.47
C VAL A 321 1.49 17.72 21.52
N TYR A 322 0.79 18.55 22.29
CA TYR A 322 1.39 19.31 23.39
C TYR A 322 1.92 18.41 24.50
N ALA A 323 1.16 17.39 24.91
CA ALA A 323 1.58 16.43 25.93
C ALA A 323 2.81 15.62 25.49
N ALA A 324 2.80 15.12 24.25
CA ALA A 324 3.91 14.38 23.64
C ALA A 324 5.17 15.25 23.54
N ARG A 325 5.04 16.50 23.08
CA ARG A 325 6.16 17.45 23.03
C ARG A 325 6.72 17.73 24.42
N MET A 326 5.87 17.94 25.41
CA MET A 326 6.30 18.18 26.78
C MET A 326 7.02 16.97 27.38
N PHE A 327 6.48 15.77 27.17
CA PHE A 327 7.12 14.51 27.58
C PHE A 327 8.50 14.33 26.93
N ASN A 328 8.60 14.57 25.61
CA ASN A 328 9.86 14.50 24.88
C ASN A 328 10.91 15.50 25.39
N ILE A 329 10.50 16.73 25.73
CA ILE A 329 11.38 17.74 26.33
C ILE A 329 11.89 17.26 27.70
N GLN A 330 11.01 16.67 28.53
CA GLN A 330 11.42 16.19 29.85
C GLN A 330 12.37 14.99 29.78
N ILE A 331 12.09 14.01 28.91
CA ILE A 331 12.99 12.86 28.70
C ILE A 331 14.34 13.32 28.14
N SER A 332 14.33 14.19 27.12
CA SER A 332 15.56 14.74 26.54
C SER A 332 16.37 15.53 27.57
N GLY A 333 15.70 16.32 28.42
CA GLY A 333 16.30 17.04 29.53
C GLY A 333 16.91 16.12 30.59
N LEU A 334 16.21 15.05 30.96
CA LEU A 334 16.69 14.05 31.91
C LEU A 334 17.94 13.32 31.37
N ILE A 335 17.92 12.91 30.10
CA ILE A 335 19.07 12.27 29.43
C ILE A 335 20.26 13.25 29.36
N ALA A 336 20.01 14.53 29.07
CA ALA A 336 21.05 15.54 29.06
C ALA A 336 21.69 15.73 30.44
N LEU A 337 20.89 15.75 31.52
CA LEU A 337 21.37 15.86 32.89
C LEU A 337 22.10 14.58 33.36
N LEU A 338 21.67 13.40 32.92
CA LEU A 338 22.41 12.16 33.18
C LEU A 338 23.81 12.20 32.54
N ARG A 339 23.93 12.70 31.30
CA ARG A 339 25.24 12.91 30.67
C ARG A 339 26.07 13.96 31.41
N PHE A 340 25.44 15.02 31.88
CA PHE A 340 26.06 16.07 32.68
C PHE A 340 26.69 15.49 33.96
N PHE A 341 26.01 14.58 34.67
CA PHE A 341 26.58 13.91 35.86
C PHE A 341 27.77 12.98 35.56
N VAL A 342 27.84 12.43 34.35
CA VAL A 342 28.96 11.60 33.90
C VAL A 342 30.14 12.45 33.40
N GLY A 343 30.01 13.78 33.36
CA GLY A 343 31.05 14.66 32.80
C GLY A 343 31.08 14.62 31.27
N ARG A 344 29.93 14.39 30.61
CA ARG A 344 29.82 14.30 29.15
C ARG A 344 28.90 15.38 28.59
N LYS A 345 29.35 16.10 27.57
CA LYS A 345 28.60 17.17 26.88
C LYS A 345 28.45 16.86 25.39
N TYR A 346 27.26 17.07 24.84
CA TYR A 346 27.07 16.98 23.39
C TYR A 346 27.62 18.23 22.69
N ASN A 347 28.48 18.02 21.70
CA ASN A 347 29.07 19.07 20.90
C ASN A 347 28.42 19.10 19.50
N PRO A 348 27.57 20.10 19.19
CA PRO A 348 26.90 20.17 17.90
C PRO A 348 27.88 20.42 16.73
N LEU A 349 29.05 21.02 16.97
CA LEU A 349 30.05 21.29 15.94
C LEU A 349 30.74 20.01 15.46
N ARG A 350 30.93 19.05 16.37
CA ARG A 350 31.55 17.75 16.07
C ARG A 350 30.55 16.60 15.95
N LYS A 351 29.24 16.88 16.13
CA LYS A 351 28.16 15.88 16.24
C LYS A 351 28.52 14.70 17.17
N GLY A 352 29.23 15.00 18.25
CA GLY A 352 29.86 14.00 19.13
C GLY A 352 29.67 14.33 20.62
N ILE A 353 30.06 13.40 21.48
CA ILE A 353 30.01 13.57 22.94
C ILE A 353 31.43 13.78 23.44
N ASP A 354 31.71 14.95 23.99
CA ASP A 354 33.02 15.32 24.55
C ASP A 354 32.99 15.19 26.08
N SER A 355 34.13 14.84 26.68
CA SER A 355 34.32 14.91 28.14
C SER A 355 34.48 16.36 28.59
N CYS A 356 33.85 16.74 29.70
CA CYS A 356 33.88 18.08 30.27
C CYS A 356 33.98 17.97 31.79
N GLU A 357 34.90 18.72 32.38
CA GLU A 357 35.02 18.82 33.84
C GLU A 357 34.03 19.86 34.37
N TYR A 358 33.23 19.46 35.37
CA TYR A 358 32.25 20.33 36.01
C TYR A 358 32.65 20.60 37.45
N THR A 359 32.42 21.82 37.91
CA THR A 359 32.63 22.21 39.30
C THR A 359 31.53 21.63 40.20
N ASN A 360 31.82 21.52 41.50
CA ASN A 360 30.83 21.04 42.49
C ASN A 360 29.54 21.89 42.53
N GLN A 361 29.65 23.20 42.25
CA GLN A 361 28.51 24.11 42.22
C GLN A 361 27.60 23.81 41.03
N GLU A 362 28.17 23.59 39.84
CA GLU A 362 27.41 23.21 38.64
C GLU A 362 26.74 21.86 38.82
N LEU A 363 27.44 20.89 39.41
CA LEU A 363 26.90 19.56 39.70
C LEU A 363 25.69 19.62 40.64
N PHE A 364 25.74 20.49 41.65
CA PHE A 364 24.63 20.74 42.57
C PHE A 364 23.41 21.31 41.84
N VAL A 365 23.58 22.32 40.99
CA VAL A 365 22.48 22.89 40.18
C VAL A 365 21.86 21.83 39.26
N GLY A 366 22.70 21.02 38.61
CA GLY A 366 22.22 19.91 37.79
C GLY A 366 21.42 18.88 38.58
N THR A 367 21.82 18.60 39.81
CA THR A 367 21.11 17.69 40.73
C THR A 367 19.72 18.24 41.09
N VAL A 368 19.63 19.53 41.43
CA VAL A 368 18.35 20.19 41.69
C VAL A 368 17.45 20.17 40.45
N ALA A 369 17.98 20.51 39.27
CA ALA A 369 17.22 20.46 38.02
C ALA A 369 16.74 19.04 37.68
N PHE A 370 17.59 18.03 37.89
CA PHE A 370 17.28 16.62 37.65
C PHE A 370 16.15 16.15 38.55
N THR A 371 16.24 16.44 39.85
CA THR A 371 15.19 16.07 40.81
C THR A 371 13.85 16.74 40.47
N ILE A 372 13.85 18.03 40.07
CA ILE A 372 12.63 18.72 39.62
C ILE A 372 12.03 18.03 38.40
N LEU A 373 12.81 17.79 37.34
CA LEU A 373 12.32 17.13 36.13
C LEU A 373 11.80 15.71 36.41
N LEU A 374 12.53 14.94 37.23
CA LEU A 374 12.13 13.59 37.63
C LEU A 374 10.81 13.57 38.40
N LEU A 375 10.59 14.55 39.30
CA LEU A 375 9.34 14.66 40.07
C LEU A 375 8.16 15.17 39.24
N LEU A 376 8.40 15.89 38.14
CA LEU A 376 7.36 16.36 37.22
C LEU A 376 6.98 15.31 36.16
N LEU A 377 7.91 14.39 35.83
CA LEU A 377 7.75 13.38 34.79
C LEU A 377 6.50 12.48 34.94
N PRO A 378 6.13 11.98 36.14
CA PRO A 378 4.92 11.17 36.29
C PRO A 378 3.65 11.92 35.88
N THR A 379 3.63 13.24 36.07
CA THR A 379 2.48 14.07 35.72
C THR A 379 2.36 14.18 34.20
N THR A 380 3.41 14.53 33.48
CA THR A 380 3.36 14.62 32.01
C THR A 380 3.11 13.28 31.35
N LEU A 381 3.71 12.21 31.86
CA LEU A 381 3.51 10.84 31.39
C LEU A 381 2.04 10.45 31.46
N MET A 382 1.36 10.78 32.57
CA MET A 382 -0.05 10.42 32.71
C MET A 382 -0.95 11.15 31.72
N TYR A 383 -0.72 12.46 31.49
CA TYR A 383 -1.44 13.19 30.44
C TYR A 383 -1.15 12.60 29.06
N TYR A 384 0.12 12.33 28.75
CA TYR A 384 0.52 11.72 27.48
C TYR A 384 -0.23 10.39 27.23
N ILE A 385 -0.20 9.45 28.19
CA ILE A 385 -0.87 8.15 28.05
C ILE A 385 -2.38 8.31 27.84
N VAL A 386 -3.05 9.12 28.67
CA VAL A 386 -4.51 9.30 28.58
C VAL A 386 -4.92 9.87 27.22
N PHE A 387 -4.20 10.88 26.73
CA PHE A 387 -4.51 11.48 25.44
C PHE A 387 -4.12 10.58 24.25
N THR A 388 -3.04 9.80 24.36
CA THR A 388 -2.72 8.75 23.37
C THR A 388 -3.83 7.71 23.28
N MET A 389 -4.36 7.23 24.42
CA MET A 389 -5.47 6.28 24.43
C MET A 389 -6.73 6.87 23.79
N SER A 390 -7.04 8.14 24.06
CA SER A 390 -8.19 8.81 23.42
C SER A 390 -8.07 8.84 21.90
N ILE A 391 -6.88 9.12 21.36
CA ILE A 391 -6.64 9.15 19.91
C ILE A 391 -6.71 7.75 19.29
N ILE A 392 -6.17 6.73 19.97
CA ILE A 392 -6.26 5.35 19.47
C ILE A 392 -7.73 4.93 19.39
N VAL A 393 -8.55 5.26 20.39
CA VAL A 393 -9.99 4.96 20.37
C VAL A 393 -10.68 5.68 19.21
N ILE A 394 -10.41 6.97 19.01
CA ILE A 394 -10.98 7.74 17.89
C ILE A 394 -10.55 7.16 16.54
N GLY A 395 -9.26 6.85 16.39
CA GLY A 395 -8.71 6.25 15.17
C GLY A 395 -9.31 4.87 14.89
N ALA A 396 -9.55 4.05 15.92
CA ALA A 396 -10.21 2.76 15.77
C ALA A 396 -11.66 2.90 15.31
N VAL A 397 -12.39 3.92 15.80
CA VAL A 397 -13.75 4.22 15.34
C VAL A 397 -13.75 4.63 13.87
N CYS A 398 -12.84 5.53 13.46
CA CYS A 398 -12.72 5.93 12.05
C CYS A 398 -12.30 4.74 11.16
N PHE A 399 -11.33 3.93 11.59
CA PHE A 399 -10.88 2.76 10.82
C PHE A 399 -11.95 1.67 10.69
N GLY A 400 -12.78 1.47 11.73
CA GLY A 400 -13.94 0.60 11.66
C GLY A 400 -14.91 0.99 10.53
N GLN A 401 -15.10 2.30 10.31
CA GLN A 401 -15.92 2.82 9.21
C GLN A 401 -15.28 2.57 7.83
N ILE A 402 -13.94 2.64 7.75
CA ILE A 402 -13.17 2.37 6.52
C ILE A 402 -13.29 0.91 6.08
N ASN A 403 -13.20 -0.04 7.02
CA ASN A 403 -13.34 -1.46 6.66
C ASN A 403 -14.74 -1.79 6.13
N ILE A 404 -15.77 -1.12 6.63
CA ILE A 404 -17.14 -1.26 6.13
C ILE A 404 -17.26 -0.67 4.72
N SER A 405 -16.63 0.48 4.42
CA SER A 405 -16.65 1.04 3.06
C SER A 405 -15.85 0.17 2.06
N ASN A 406 -14.75 -0.41 2.52
CA ASN A 406 -13.83 -1.18 1.67
C ASN A 406 -14.30 -2.62 1.42
N SER A 407 -15.04 -3.24 2.35
CA SER A 407 -15.61 -4.57 2.13
C SER A 407 -16.65 -4.61 1.00
N HIS A 408 -17.26 -3.47 0.67
CA HIS A 408 -18.21 -3.35 -0.44
C HIS A 408 -17.56 -2.94 -1.77
N SER A 409 -16.25 -2.64 -1.77
CA SER A 409 -15.49 -2.27 -2.97
C SER A 409 -14.11 -2.97 -2.95
N PRO A 410 -14.00 -4.21 -3.48
CA PRO A 410 -12.78 -5.03 -3.37
C PRO A 410 -11.52 -4.39 -3.99
N PHE A 411 -11.66 -3.29 -4.72
CA PHE A 411 -10.54 -2.52 -5.28
C PHE A 411 -9.89 -1.52 -4.31
N VAL A 412 -10.49 -1.24 -3.14
CA VAL A 412 -9.92 -0.26 -2.17
C VAL A 412 -8.90 -0.92 -1.23
N CYS A 413 -8.89 -2.26 -1.15
CA CYS A 413 -8.04 -3.01 -0.22
C CYS A 413 -6.52 -2.84 -0.43
N GLU A 414 -6.05 -2.54 -1.65
CA GLU A 414 -4.60 -2.49 -1.93
C GLU A 414 -3.95 -1.11 -1.68
N CYS A 415 -4.70 -0.01 -1.71
CA CYS A 415 -4.09 1.33 -1.65
C CYS A 415 -4.01 1.92 -0.24
N VAL A 416 -4.93 1.61 0.67
CA VAL A 416 -5.00 2.31 1.99
C VAL A 416 -4.12 1.66 3.06
N VAL A 417 -3.81 0.36 2.93
CA VAL A 417 -3.01 -0.38 3.93
C VAL A 417 -1.50 -0.15 3.74
N ALA A 418 -1.04 0.21 2.54
CA ALA A 418 0.39 0.40 2.26
C ALA A 418 0.94 1.74 2.80
N ASP A 419 0.15 2.81 2.77
CA ASP A 419 0.66 4.15 3.10
C ASP A 419 0.64 4.46 4.61
N THR A 420 -0.29 3.86 5.37
CA THR A 420 -0.41 4.13 6.82
C THR A 420 0.64 3.42 7.68
N PHE A 421 1.33 2.40 7.16
CA PHE A 421 2.41 1.72 7.88
C PHE A 421 3.83 2.25 7.56
N SER A 422 4.00 3.06 6.51
CA SER A 422 5.34 3.54 6.11
C SER A 422 5.82 4.80 6.84
N GLU A 423 4.92 5.57 7.46
CA GLU A 423 5.26 6.80 8.19
C GLU A 423 5.60 6.59 9.67
N SER A 424 5.49 5.36 10.22
CA SER A 424 5.91 5.09 11.61
C SER A 424 7.41 4.76 11.76
N SER A 425 8.19 4.77 10.68
CA SER A 425 9.62 4.39 10.69
C SER A 425 10.58 5.45 10.12
N ARG A 426 10.31 6.74 10.31
CA ARG A 426 11.30 7.80 10.08
C ARG A 426 11.39 8.81 11.20
#